data_AF-A0A1I5TX32-F1
#
_entry.id   AF-A0A1I5TX32-F1
#
_cell.length_a   1.000
_cell.length_b   1.000
_cell.length_c   1.000
_cell.angle_alpha   90.00
_cell.angle_beta   90.00
_cell.angle_gamma   90.00
#
_symmetry.space_group_name_H-M   'P 1'
#
loop_
_entity.id
_entity.type
_entity.pdbx_description
1 polymer ?
#
loop_
_entity_poly.entity_id
_entity_poly.type
_entity_poly.pdbx_seq_one_letter_code
_entity_poly.pdbx_strand_id
1 'polypeptide(L)'
;MLADLFSLMVHLRPAPVVARVATRMPRLRSPIADWLRLEIDVTAFLAGQGAPVVAPSSELPPGPHEADGFAVSFWRYLEPDPDRCRRCGDAARPARRPADLPG
;
A
#
# COMPACT_ATOMS: atom_id res chain seq x y z
N MET A 1 3.70 -6.99 8.19
CA MET A 1 4.63 -6.23 7.35
C MET A 1 4.07 -6.28 5.93
N LEU A 2 3.61 -5.15 5.39
CA LEU A 2 3.11 -5.10 4.01
C LEU A 2 4.34 -4.80 3.14
N ALA A 3 4.98 -5.83 2.61
CA ALA A 3 6.13 -5.67 1.73
C ALA A 3 5.64 -5.70 0.28
N ASP A 4 5.83 -4.60 -0.44
CA ASP A 4 5.91 -4.65 -1.90
C ASP A 4 7.39 -4.81 -2.28
N LEU A 5 7.70 -5.52 -3.37
CA LEU A 5 9.07 -5.97 -3.71
C LEU A 5 10.12 -4.85 -3.80
N PHE A 6 9.69 -3.58 -3.82
CA PHE A 6 10.53 -2.41 -4.00
C PHE A 6 10.43 -1.35 -2.89
N SER A 7 9.56 -1.52 -1.90
CA SER A 7 9.34 -0.56 -0.82
C SER A 7 9.02 -1.23 0.51
N LEU A 8 9.57 -0.70 1.60
CA LEU A 8 9.18 -1.07 2.95
C LEU A 8 8.01 -0.19 3.40
N MET A 9 6.95 -0.79 3.96
CA MET A 9 5.81 -0.05 4.54
C MET A 9 5.75 -0.25 6.06
N VAL A 10 5.71 0.86 6.79
CA VAL A 10 5.69 0.89 8.27
C VAL A 10 4.47 1.67 8.73
N HIS A 11 3.62 1.05 9.56
CA HIS A 11 2.50 1.74 10.22
C HIS A 11 3.02 2.49 11.46
N LEU A 12 2.87 3.81 11.46
CA LEU A 12 3.33 4.72 12.52
C LEU A 12 2.30 4.85 13.66
N ARG A 13 2.01 3.73 14.33
CA ARG A 13 1.07 3.73 15.45
C ARG A 13 1.49 4.73 16.56
N PRO A 14 0.54 5.41 17.21
CA PRO A 14 -0.92 5.25 17.06
C PRO A 14 -1.54 6.03 15.88
N ALA A 15 -0.76 6.83 15.16
CA ALA A 15 -1.29 7.62 14.06
C ALA A 15 -1.72 6.74 12.87
N PRO A 16 -2.80 7.08 12.14
CA PRO A 16 -3.30 6.33 10.99
C PRO A 16 -2.44 6.61 9.74
N VAL A 17 -1.12 6.41 9.85
CA VAL A 17 -0.14 6.76 8.83
C VAL A 17 0.72 5.56 8.48
N VAL A 18 0.95 5.35 7.20
CA VAL A 18 1.95 4.43 6.67
C VAL A 18 3.09 5.22 6.05
N ALA A 19 4.30 5.02 6.56
CA ALA A 19 5.52 5.44 5.90
C ALA A 19 5.88 4.40 4.84
N ARG A 20 6.04 4.84 3.58
CA ARG A 20 6.59 4.05 2.49
C ARG A 20 8.02 4.48 2.25
N VAL A 21 8.96 3.56 2.43
CA VAL A 21 10.40 3.78 2.25
C VAL A 21 10.84 3.11 0.95
N ALA A 22 11.33 3.90 0.01
CA ALA A 22 11.78 3.42 -1.30
C ALA A 22 13.16 2.75 -1.19
N THR A 23 13.19 1.42 -1.01
CA THR A 23 14.43 0.67 -0.74
C THR A 23 15.15 0.20 -2.01
N ARG A 24 14.42 -0.14 -3.08
CA ARG A 24 15.00 -0.61 -4.36
C ARG A 24 14.59 0.23 -5.57
N MET A 25 13.52 1.03 -5.46
CA MET A 25 13.03 1.89 -6.56
C MET A 25 14.06 2.92 -7.09
N PRO A 26 14.95 3.50 -6.26
CA PRO A 26 15.91 4.50 -6.77
C PRO A 26 16.84 3.98 -7.88
N ARG A 27 17.04 2.65 -7.98
CA ARG A 27 17.84 2.03 -9.06
C ARG A 27 17.11 1.94 -10.40
N LEU A 28 15.78 2.06 -10.39
CA LEU A 28 14.92 1.89 -11.56
C LEU A 28 14.34 3.23 -12.05
N ARG A 29 14.24 4.22 -11.16
CA ARG A 29 13.69 5.56 -11.47
C ARG A 29 14.57 6.61 -10.81
N SER A 30 15.20 7.45 -11.63
CA SER A 30 16.07 8.53 -11.20
C SER A 30 15.69 9.83 -11.93
N PRO A 31 15.44 10.95 -11.20
CA PRO A 31 15.43 11.05 -9.75
C PRO A 31 14.16 10.42 -9.15
N ILE A 32 14.32 9.58 -8.12
CA ILE A 32 13.17 8.90 -7.48
C ILE A 32 12.19 9.90 -6.86
N ALA A 33 12.69 11.05 -6.40
CA ALA A 33 11.88 12.10 -5.78
C ALA A 33 10.80 12.62 -6.73
N ASP A 34 11.12 12.84 -8.01
CA ASP A 34 10.14 13.40 -8.95
C ASP A 34 9.02 12.39 -9.26
N TRP A 35 9.37 11.10 -9.30
CA TRP A 35 8.38 10.04 -9.46
C TRP A 35 7.46 9.93 -8.23
N LEU A 36 8.01 10.06 -7.02
CA LEU A 36 7.21 10.06 -5.79
C LEU A 36 6.34 11.30 -5.66
N ARG A 37 6.82 12.49 -6.08
CA ARG A 37 5.99 13.70 -6.15
C ARG A 37 4.79 13.48 -7.06
N LEU A 38 5.03 12.96 -8.27
CA LEU A 38 3.96 12.67 -9.21
C LEU A 38 2.96 11.65 -8.64
N GLU A 39 3.44 10.60 -7.98
CA GLU A 39 2.57 9.61 -7.33
C GLU A 39 1.68 10.25 -6.25
N ILE A 40 2.24 11.13 -5.43
CA ILE A 40 1.51 11.88 -4.39
C ILE A 40 0.48 12.80 -5.02
N ASP A 41 0.87 13.59 -6.03
CA ASP A 41 -0.01 14.57 -6.68
C ASP A 41 -1.20 13.89 -7.38
N VAL A 42 -0.94 12.81 -8.13
CA VAL A 42 -1.98 12.07 -8.84
C VAL A 42 -2.94 11.40 -7.86
N THR A 43 -2.43 10.78 -6.79
CA THR A 43 -3.29 10.13 -5.80
C THR A 43 -4.08 11.14 -4.96
N ALA A 44 -3.50 12.30 -4.63
CA ALA A 44 -4.22 13.39 -3.99
C ALA A 44 -5.37 13.91 -4.87
N PHE A 45 -5.10 14.14 -6.16
CA PHE A 45 -6.11 14.56 -7.12
C PHE A 45 -7.25 13.55 -7.21
N LEU A 46 -6.93 12.27 -7.43
CA LEU A 46 -7.92 11.20 -7.55
C LEU A 46 -8.74 11.03 -6.26
N ALA A 47 -8.10 11.12 -5.09
CA ALA A 47 -8.79 11.09 -3.80
C ALA A 47 -9.76 12.27 -3.66
N GLY A 48 -9.35 13.48 -4.08
CA GLY A 48 -10.21 14.66 -4.12
C GLY A 48 -11.42 14.53 -5.04
N GLN A 49 -11.38 13.62 -6.02
CA GLN A 49 -12.51 13.27 -6.89
C GLN A 49 -13.33 12.07 -6.38
N GLY A 50 -13.01 11.52 -5.20
CA GLY A 50 -13.72 10.38 -4.62
C GLY A 50 -13.35 9.02 -5.25
N ALA A 51 -12.26 8.94 -6.02
CA ALA A 51 -11.80 7.67 -6.58
C ALA A 51 -11.31 6.71 -5.46
N PRO A 52 -11.43 5.38 -5.64
CA PRO A 52 -11.03 4.39 -4.64
C PRO A 52 -9.50 4.19 -4.60
N VAL A 53 -8.77 5.23 -4.24
CA VAL A 53 -7.30 5.25 -4.10
C VAL A 53 -6.90 5.45 -2.63
N VAL A 54 -5.68 5.03 -2.27
CA VAL A 54 -5.09 5.39 -0.97
C VAL A 54 -4.61 6.84 -1.07
N ALA A 55 -5.23 7.72 -0.29
CA ALA A 55 -4.83 9.12 -0.24
C ALA A 55 -3.49 9.30 0.52
N PRO A 56 -2.72 10.34 0.20
CA PRO A 56 -1.63 10.78 1.06
C PRO A 56 -2.10 11.12 2.47
N SER A 57 -1.20 11.05 3.45
CA SER A 57 -1.53 11.39 4.84
C SER A 57 -1.87 12.87 5.00
N SER A 58 -2.85 13.19 5.85
CA SER A 58 -3.14 14.55 6.32
C SER A 58 -2.47 14.89 7.66
N GLU A 59 -1.91 13.90 8.36
CA GLU A 59 -1.27 14.08 9.68
C GLU A 59 0.14 14.66 9.58
N LEU A 60 0.80 14.46 8.42
CA LEU A 60 2.17 14.87 8.15
C LEU A 60 2.28 15.30 6.69
N PRO A 61 3.23 16.18 6.33
CA PRO A 61 3.52 16.48 4.93
C PRO A 61 3.79 15.19 4.14
N PRO A 62 3.06 14.90 3.05
CA PRO A 62 3.15 13.64 2.31
C PRO A 62 4.54 13.22 1.79
N GLY A 63 5.45 14.18 1.62
CA GLY A 63 6.78 13.97 1.03
C GLY A 63 6.81 14.27 -0.47
N PRO A 64 7.82 13.76 -1.21
CA PRO A 64 8.87 12.87 -0.72
C PRO A 64 9.88 13.60 0.18
N HIS A 65 10.26 12.92 1.26
CA HIS A 65 11.32 13.31 2.19
C HIS A 65 12.55 12.43 1.97
N GLU A 66 13.73 12.91 2.34
CA GLU A 66 14.95 12.09 2.38
C GLU A 66 15.32 11.79 3.83
N ALA A 67 15.56 10.52 4.14
CA ALA A 67 16.02 10.06 5.44
C ALA A 67 17.01 8.91 5.25
N ASP A 68 18.23 9.04 5.79
CA ASP A 68 19.31 8.05 5.68
C ASP A 68 19.57 7.55 4.24
N GLY A 69 19.46 8.46 3.25
CA GLY A 69 19.63 8.16 1.83
C GLY A 69 18.45 7.42 1.18
N PHE A 70 17.32 7.26 1.90
CA PHE A 70 16.09 6.71 1.37
C PHE A 70 15.05 7.81 1.14
N ALA A 71 14.33 7.71 0.02
CA ALA A 71 13.16 8.53 -0.22
C ALA A 71 11.95 7.94 0.53
N VAL A 72 11.24 8.78 1.29
CA VAL A 72 10.13 8.40 2.15
C VAL A 72 8.88 9.22 1.79
N SER A 73 7.74 8.56 1.69
CA SER A 73 6.42 9.20 1.53
C SER A 73 5.42 8.69 2.57
N PHE A 74 4.44 9.52 2.93
CA PHE A 74 3.47 9.24 3.98
C PHE A 74 2.04 9.15 3.44
N TRP A 75 1.38 8.04 3.77
CA TRP A 75 0.09 7.64 3.23
C TRP A 75 -0.91 7.40 4.35
N ARG A 76 -2.20 7.58 4.05
CA ARG A 76 -3.26 7.22 4.98
C ARG A 76 -3.25 5.70 5.20
N TYR A 77 -3.23 5.29 6.46
CA TYR A 77 -3.50 3.89 6.81
C TYR A 77 -4.99 3.60 6.64
N LEU A 78 -5.29 2.55 5.88
CA LEU A 78 -6.63 1.96 5.82
C LEU A 78 -6.54 0.59 6.50
N GLU A 79 -7.52 0.30 7.35
CA GLU A 79 -7.64 -1.03 7.95
C GLU A 79 -7.78 -2.07 6.82
N PRO A 80 -7.00 -3.16 6.87
CA PRO A 80 -7.15 -4.24 5.91
C PRO A 80 -8.57 -4.78 5.98
N ASP A 81 -9.29 -4.72 4.86
CA ASP A 81 -10.57 -5.38 4.73
C ASP A 81 -10.34 -6.91 4.70
N PRO A 82 -10.81 -7.66 5.71
CA PRO A 82 -10.58 -9.10 5.81
C PRO A 82 -11.26 -9.87 4.66
N ASP A 83 -12.33 -9.34 4.08
CA ASP A 83 -13.07 -9.97 2.97
C ASP A 83 -12.42 -9.68 1.60
N ARG A 84 -11.58 -8.64 1.54
CA ARG A 84 -10.80 -8.27 0.34
C ARG A 84 -9.60 -9.19 0.10
N CYS A 85 -9.25 -10.04 1.06
CA CYS A 85 -8.20 -11.04 0.90
C CYS A 85 -8.70 -12.27 0.12
N ARG A 86 -8.79 -12.15 -1.21
CA ARG A 86 -9.05 -13.30 -2.10
C ARG A 86 -7.94 -13.62 -3.09
N ARG A 87 -6.77 -12.97 -3.04
CA ARG A 87 -5.60 -13.43 -3.80
C ARG A 87 -4.28 -12.85 -3.30
N CYS A 88 -3.67 -13.59 -2.38
CA CYS A 88 -2.24 -13.89 -2.38
C CYS A 88 -2.04 -15.16 -1.57
N GLY A 89 -1.92 -16.30 -2.28
CA GLY A 89 -1.40 -17.56 -1.75
C GLY A 89 -2.27 -18.31 -0.74
N ASP A 90 -3.38 -18.91 -1.19
CA ASP A 90 -3.62 -20.34 -0.94
C ASP A 90 -4.78 -20.85 -1.79
N ALA A 91 -4.47 -21.73 -2.74
CA ALA A 91 -5.46 -22.57 -3.39
C ALA A 91 -5.75 -23.78 -2.50
N ALA A 92 -6.35 -23.56 -1.34
CA ALA A 92 -6.95 -24.63 -0.56
C ALA A 92 -8.46 -24.67 -0.87
N ARG A 93 -8.80 -25.36 -1.96
CA ARG A 93 -10.17 -25.83 -2.16
C ARG A 93 -10.36 -27.06 -1.28
N PRO A 94 -11.18 -27.04 -0.21
CA PRO A 94 -11.74 -28.30 0.26
C PRO A 94 -12.68 -28.78 -0.85
N ALA A 95 -12.29 -29.87 -1.52
CA ALA A 95 -13.23 -30.63 -2.32
C ALA A 95 -14.36 -31.08 -1.38
N ARG A 96 -15.53 -30.44 -1.49
CA ARG A 96 -16.75 -31.05 -0.96
C ARG A 96 -16.91 -32.38 -1.69
N ARG A 97 -16.71 -33.50 -1.00
CA ARG A 97 -17.33 -34.76 -1.43
C ARG A 97 -18.84 -34.52 -1.38
N PRO A 98 -19.60 -34.85 -2.43
CA PRO A 98 -21.05 -34.94 -2.28
C PRO A 98 -21.34 -35.99 -1.20
N ALA A 99 -22.04 -35.53 -0.16
CA ALA A 99 -22.64 -36.40 0.84
C ALA A 99 -23.77 -37.20 0.19
N ASP A 100 -23.92 -38.41 0.69
CA ASP A 100 -25.01 -39.37 0.50
C ASP A 100 -26.34 -38.76 0.03
N LEU A 101 -26.84 -39.29 -1.09
CA LEU A 101 -28.19 -39.11 -1.56
C LEU A 101 -29.10 -40.12 -0.84
N PRO A 102 -30.15 -39.71 -0.11
CA PRO A 102 -31.12 -40.64 0.43
C PRO A 102 -32.21 -40.96 -0.61
N GLY A 103 -32.50 -42.26 -0.79
CA GLY A 103 -33.73 -42.80 -1.39
C GLY A 103 -33.59 -43.37 -2.78
#